data_AF-A0A923W1K5-F1
#
_entry.id   AF-A0A923W1K5-F1
#
_cell.length_a   1.000
_cell.length_b   1.000
_cell.length_c   1.000
_cell.angle_alpha   90.00
_cell.angle_beta   90.00
_cell.angle_gamma   90.00
#
_symmetry.space_group_name_H-M   'P 1'
#
loop_
_entity.id
_entity.type
_entity.pdbx_description
1 polymer ?
#
loop_
_entity_poly.entity_id
_entity_poly.type
_entity_poly.pdbx_seq_one_letter_code
_entity_poly.pdbx_strand_id
1 'polypeptide(L)'
;MNPPAPAPRPEEIELKLALPTSNPQDLARRLARVPVLARCPATQRQLHNIYYDTPQQDLHAERVALRLRRVGAGAQPEWLQTLKMGGRSDSALSHRGEWEVPAPGAGLARDALEATPWPEFDPDGSVFKALAPCLVTAFERTSWPVKKRGGSLVEVSLDIGQIVAGGQSAPVCELELELLAGHPAA
;
A
#
# COMPACT_ATOMS: atom_id res chain seq x y z
N MET A 1 11.88 16.53 -33.42
CA MET A 1 12.48 16.12 -32.13
C MET A 1 11.33 15.60 -31.28
N ASN A 2 11.29 14.30 -31.02
CA ASN A 2 10.30 13.76 -30.08
C ASN A 2 10.64 14.32 -28.70
N PRO A 3 9.65 14.76 -27.90
CA PRO A 3 9.91 15.15 -26.53
C PRO A 3 10.57 13.96 -25.81
N PRO A 4 11.50 14.21 -24.88
CA PRO A 4 12.04 13.15 -24.05
C PRO A 4 10.88 12.43 -23.37
N ALA A 5 10.94 11.09 -23.34
CA ALA A 5 9.96 10.30 -22.60
C ALA A 5 9.89 10.85 -21.16
N PRO A 6 8.68 11.05 -20.60
CA PRO A 6 8.56 11.50 -19.22
C PRO A 6 9.39 10.58 -18.32
N ALA A 7 10.07 11.15 -17.33
CA ALA A 7 10.79 10.37 -16.33
C ALA A 7 9.85 9.28 -15.76
N PRO A 8 10.34 8.06 -15.52
CA PRO A 8 9.49 6.98 -15.03
C PRO A 8 8.82 7.44 -13.74
N ARG A 9 7.49 7.43 -13.75
CA ARG A 9 6.69 7.65 -12.55
C ARG A 9 6.99 6.49 -11.60
N PRO A 10 7.04 6.71 -10.28
CA PRO A 10 7.07 5.58 -9.35
C PRO A 10 5.74 4.82 -9.53
N GLU A 11 5.85 3.59 -10.05
CA GLU A 11 4.70 2.74 -10.38
C GLU A 11 4.67 1.54 -9.43
N GLU A 12 3.50 1.25 -8.90
CA GLU A 12 3.17 0.04 -8.15
C GLU A 12 2.48 -0.94 -9.10
N ILE A 13 2.95 -2.20 -9.13
CA ILE A 13 2.27 -3.32 -9.78
C ILE A 13 2.08 -4.42 -8.74
N GLU A 14 0.85 -4.61 -8.29
CA GLU A 14 0.51 -5.58 -7.24
C GLU A 14 -0.69 -6.48 -7.61
N LEU A 15 -0.62 -7.75 -7.24
CA LEU A 15 -1.77 -8.65 -7.19
C LEU A 15 -2.18 -8.85 -5.72
N LYS A 16 -3.42 -8.49 -5.39
CA LYS A 16 -3.97 -8.60 -4.02
C LYS A 16 -5.07 -9.66 -3.95
N LEU A 17 -4.90 -10.62 -3.05
CA LEU A 17 -5.81 -11.75 -2.88
C LEU A 17 -6.34 -11.77 -1.44
N ALA A 18 -7.65 -11.63 -1.27
CA ALA A 18 -8.28 -11.95 0.00
C ALA A 18 -8.22 -13.45 0.25
N LEU A 19 -7.82 -13.86 1.45
CA LEU A 19 -7.72 -15.24 1.88
C LEU A 19 -8.71 -15.51 3.03
N PRO A 20 -10.01 -15.74 2.74
CA PRO A 20 -10.98 -16.09 3.76
C PRO A 20 -10.54 -17.36 4.50
N THR A 21 -10.32 -17.24 5.80
CA THR A 21 -9.91 -18.37 6.63
C THR A 21 -10.39 -18.18 8.07
N SER A 22 -10.76 -19.28 8.72
CA SER A 22 -11.03 -19.31 10.15
C SER A 22 -9.77 -19.42 11.00
N ASN A 23 -8.61 -19.68 10.39
CA ASN A 23 -7.33 -19.82 11.09
C ASN A 23 -6.17 -19.17 10.30
N PRO A 24 -6.02 -17.83 10.37
CA PRO A 24 -4.93 -17.10 9.71
C PRO A 24 -3.54 -17.57 10.13
N GLN A 25 -3.37 -17.98 11.39
CA GLN A 25 -2.08 -18.44 11.93
C GLN A 25 -1.66 -19.81 11.37
N ASP A 26 -2.61 -20.72 11.12
CA ASP A 26 -2.31 -21.97 10.40
C ASP A 26 -1.96 -21.70 8.94
N LEU A 27 -2.68 -20.79 8.29
CA LEU A 27 -2.39 -20.36 6.93
C LEU A 27 -0.97 -19.77 6.82
N ALA A 28 -0.57 -18.88 7.74
CA ALA A 28 0.78 -18.32 7.78
C ALA A 28 1.86 -19.41 7.91
N ARG A 29 1.66 -20.39 8.81
CA ARG A 29 2.57 -21.53 8.97
C ARG A 29 2.66 -22.40 7.72
N ARG A 30 1.56 -22.58 6.98
CA ARG A 30 1.55 -23.32 5.71
C ARG A 30 2.27 -22.55 4.61
N LEU A 31 2.01 -21.25 4.47
CA LEU A 31 2.66 -20.38 3.49
C LEU A 31 4.17 -20.36 3.69
N ALA A 32 4.65 -20.24 4.93
CA ALA A 32 6.07 -20.26 5.26
C ALA A 32 6.78 -21.58 4.86
N ARG A 33 6.03 -22.67 4.65
CA ARG A 33 6.55 -23.98 4.21
C ARG A 33 6.48 -24.19 2.70
N VAL A 34 5.82 -23.30 1.96
CA VAL A 34 5.77 -23.39 0.49
C VAL A 34 7.21 -23.28 -0.03
N PRO A 35 7.69 -24.20 -0.89
CA PRO A 35 9.11 -24.27 -1.26
C PRO A 35 9.72 -22.97 -1.79
N VAL A 36 8.93 -22.11 -2.43
CA VAL A 36 9.39 -20.81 -2.93
C VAL A 36 9.61 -19.78 -1.81
N LEU A 37 8.79 -19.82 -0.76
CA LEU A 37 8.87 -18.89 0.38
C LEU A 37 9.81 -19.40 1.48
N ALA A 38 9.83 -20.72 1.73
CA ALA A 38 10.64 -21.36 2.77
C ALA A 38 12.16 -21.14 2.59
N ARG A 39 12.60 -20.75 1.39
CA ARG A 39 13.99 -20.45 1.04
C ARG A 39 14.33 -18.96 1.15
N CYS A 40 13.35 -18.12 1.42
CA CYS A 40 13.50 -16.68 1.50
C CYS A 40 13.47 -16.24 2.98
N PRO A 41 14.36 -15.34 3.40
CA PRO A 41 14.30 -14.78 4.74
C PRO A 41 13.03 -13.92 4.87
N ALA A 42 12.17 -14.28 5.82
CA ALA A 42 10.95 -13.52 6.10
C ALA A 42 11.27 -12.31 6.99
N THR A 43 10.58 -11.20 6.76
CA THR A 43 10.56 -10.06 7.69
C THR A 43 9.15 -9.89 8.23
N GLN A 44 9.04 -9.39 9.46
CA GLN A 44 7.76 -9.06 10.08
C GLN A 44 7.71 -7.61 10.53
N ARG A 45 6.59 -6.96 10.27
CA ARG A 45 6.32 -5.57 10.63
C ARG A 45 4.88 -5.40 11.09
N GLN A 46 4.68 -4.65 12.16
CA GLN A 46 3.35 -4.15 12.51
C GLN A 46 3.11 -2.87 11.72
N LEU A 47 2.03 -2.86 10.94
CA LEU A 47 1.62 -1.72 10.13
C LEU A 47 0.29 -1.19 10.63
N HIS A 48 0.24 0.12 10.87
CA HIS A 48 -0.99 0.83 11.21
C HIS A 48 -1.19 1.95 10.21
N ASN A 49 -2.22 1.83 9.37
CA ASN A 49 -2.51 2.77 8.30
C ASN A 49 -3.78 3.55 8.62
N ILE A 50 -3.73 4.85 8.43
CA ILE A 50 -4.87 5.76 8.51
C ILE A 50 -5.09 6.30 7.09
N TYR A 51 -6.26 6.02 6.53
CA TYR A 51 -6.69 6.51 5.23
C TYR A 51 -7.53 7.77 5.42
N TYR A 52 -7.33 8.71 4.51
CA TYR A 52 -8.00 10.00 4.52
C TYR A 52 -8.84 10.16 3.27
N ASP A 53 -10.02 10.73 3.45
CA ASP A 53 -10.92 11.13 2.37
C ASP A 53 -11.77 12.30 2.85
N THR A 54 -12.47 12.97 1.93
CA THR A 54 -13.49 13.95 2.31
C THR A 54 -14.75 13.22 2.81
N PRO A 55 -15.64 13.88 3.57
CA PRO A 55 -16.93 13.29 3.93
C PRO A 55 -17.78 12.86 2.72
N GLN A 56 -17.53 13.45 1.55
CA GLN A 56 -18.18 13.15 0.27
C GLN A 56 -17.49 12.01 -0.49
N GLN A 57 -16.35 11.50 0.01
CA GLN A 57 -15.55 10.44 -0.60
C GLN A 57 -14.96 10.83 -1.97
N ASP A 58 -14.51 12.08 -2.11
CA ASP A 58 -13.99 12.61 -3.36
C ASP A 58 -12.74 11.86 -3.85
N LEU A 59 -11.85 11.43 -2.94
CA LEU A 59 -10.66 10.66 -3.33
C LEU A 59 -11.06 9.28 -3.83
N HIS A 60 -11.94 8.58 -3.12
CA HIS A 60 -12.44 7.28 -3.55
C HIS A 60 -13.13 7.34 -4.92
N ALA A 61 -13.96 8.37 -5.17
CA ALA A 61 -14.63 8.56 -6.46
C ALA A 61 -13.64 8.67 -7.63
N GLU A 62 -12.52 9.34 -7.39
CA GLU A 62 -11.44 9.53 -8.38
C GLU A 62 -10.34 8.46 -8.28
N ARG A 63 -10.57 7.38 -7.52
CA ARG A 63 -9.63 6.26 -7.31
C ARG A 63 -8.27 6.70 -6.78
N VAL A 64 -8.27 7.76 -6.00
CA VAL A 64 -7.13 8.27 -5.24
C VAL A 64 -7.12 7.62 -3.86
N ALA A 65 -5.95 7.26 -3.37
CA ALA A 65 -5.78 6.87 -1.98
C ALA A 65 -4.68 7.72 -1.34
N LEU A 66 -5.01 8.37 -0.23
CA LEU A 66 -4.06 9.07 0.62
C LEU A 66 -4.01 8.42 2.00
N ARG A 67 -2.81 8.03 2.41
CA ARG A 67 -2.59 7.22 3.60
C ARG A 67 -1.43 7.79 4.41
N LEU A 68 -1.60 7.76 5.72
CA LEU A 68 -0.51 7.84 6.68
C LEU A 68 -0.28 6.46 7.30
N ARG A 69 0.95 5.94 7.24
CA ARG A 69 1.34 4.64 7.76
C ARG A 69 2.33 4.82 8.90
N ARG A 70 2.06 4.17 10.02
CA ARG A 70 3.00 3.96 11.11
C ARG A 70 3.60 2.56 11.00
N VAL A 71 4.93 2.48 10.99
CA VAL A 71 5.67 1.22 10.96
C VAL A 71 6.25 0.94 12.34
N GLY A 72 5.90 -0.22 12.90
CA GLY A 72 6.33 -0.65 14.23
C GLY A 72 5.51 -0.05 15.37
N ALA A 73 5.81 -0.52 16.59
CA ALA A 73 5.12 -0.15 17.84
C ALA A 73 6.07 0.44 18.90
N GLY A 74 7.28 0.83 18.50
CA GLY A 74 8.29 1.40 19.39
C GLY A 74 8.01 2.86 19.77
N ALA A 75 8.82 3.39 20.71
CA ALA A 75 8.69 4.77 21.20
C ALA A 75 8.96 5.85 20.13
N GLN A 76 9.67 5.50 19.06
CA GLN A 76 9.96 6.34 17.90
C GLN A 76 9.59 5.56 16.63
N PRO A 77 8.29 5.45 16.31
CA PRO A 77 7.86 4.73 15.13
C PRO A 77 8.17 5.55 13.87
N GLU A 78 8.44 4.86 12.78
CA GLU A 78 8.55 5.48 11.46
C GLU A 78 7.15 5.82 10.94
N TRP A 79 7.02 7.01 10.35
CA TRP A 79 5.81 7.47 9.70
C TRP A 79 6.07 7.70 8.22
N LEU A 80 5.16 7.21 7.38
CA LEU A 80 5.20 7.31 5.93
C LEU A 80 3.88 7.90 5.45
N GLN A 81 3.94 8.86 4.53
CA GLN A 81 2.78 9.34 3.80
C GLN A 81 2.83 8.76 2.39
N THR A 82 1.75 8.09 1.99
CA THR A 82 1.62 7.49 0.67
C THR A 82 0.45 8.13 -0.07
N LEU A 83 0.71 8.61 -1.28
CA LEU A 83 -0.31 8.94 -2.26
C LEU A 83 -0.32 7.90 -3.38
N LYS A 84 -1.48 7.37 -3.74
CA LYS A 84 -1.64 6.47 -4.89
C LYS A 84 -2.68 7.02 -5.86
N MET A 85 -2.32 7.22 -7.13
CA MET A 85 -3.17 7.85 -8.16
C MET A 85 -2.85 7.39 -9.59
N GLY A 86 -3.77 7.66 -10.52
CA GLY A 86 -3.49 7.60 -11.96
C GLY A 86 -3.36 6.20 -12.54
N GLY A 87 -3.99 5.20 -11.92
CA GLY A 87 -3.89 3.80 -12.34
C GLY A 87 -5.21 3.14 -12.72
N ARG A 88 -5.07 1.97 -13.35
CA ARG A 88 -6.18 1.05 -13.61
C ARG A 88 -6.13 -0.05 -12.55
N SER A 89 -7.27 -0.31 -11.94
CA SER A 89 -7.48 -1.50 -11.12
C SER A 89 -8.44 -2.40 -11.89
N ASP A 90 -7.88 -3.40 -12.57
CA ASP A 90 -8.67 -4.43 -13.24
C ASP A 90 -8.74 -5.63 -12.29
N SER A 91 -9.76 -5.65 -11.42
CA SER A 91 -9.98 -6.69 -10.41
C SER A 91 -8.85 -6.76 -9.35
N ALA A 92 -8.22 -7.92 -9.16
CA ALA A 92 -7.20 -8.15 -8.15
C ALA A 92 -5.83 -7.52 -8.49
N LEU A 93 -5.61 -7.14 -9.76
CA LEU A 93 -4.36 -6.54 -10.23
C LEU A 93 -4.49 -5.01 -10.21
N SER A 94 -3.62 -4.37 -9.44
CA SER A 94 -3.48 -2.91 -9.41
C SER A 94 -2.20 -2.50 -10.14
N HIS A 95 -2.33 -1.53 -11.04
CA HIS A 95 -1.20 -0.83 -11.64
C HIS A 95 -1.45 0.67 -11.60
N ARG A 96 -0.71 1.39 -10.75
CA ARG A 96 -0.92 2.83 -10.50
C ARG A 96 0.36 3.54 -10.10
N GLY A 97 0.33 4.87 -10.14
CA GLY A 97 1.38 5.67 -9.55
C GLY A 97 1.30 5.61 -8.02
N GLU A 98 2.46 5.50 -7.36
CA GLU A 98 2.60 5.53 -5.91
C GLU A 98 3.75 6.45 -5.50
N TRP A 99 3.45 7.42 -4.65
CA TRP A 99 4.43 8.35 -4.09
C TRP A 99 4.42 8.17 -2.58
N GLU A 100 5.46 7.52 -2.05
CA GLU A 100 5.67 7.32 -0.63
C GLU A 100 6.86 8.15 -0.14
N VAL A 101 6.66 8.93 0.92
CA VAL A 101 7.71 9.73 1.54
C VAL A 101 7.63 9.66 3.07
N PRO A 102 8.74 9.86 3.79
CA PRO A 102 8.72 10.02 5.23
C PRO A 102 7.81 11.17 5.66
N ALA A 103 6.99 10.92 6.68
CA ALA A 103 6.17 11.93 7.32
C ALA A 103 6.79 12.34 8.66
N PRO A 104 6.70 13.62 9.06
CA PRO A 104 7.30 14.10 10.31
C PRO A 104 6.62 13.57 11.57
N GLY A 105 5.46 12.90 11.44
CA GLY A 105 4.74 12.32 12.56
C GLY A 105 3.32 11.87 12.17
N ALA A 106 2.43 11.87 13.16
CA ALA A 106 1.05 11.39 13.06
C ALA A 106 0.08 12.37 12.35
N GLY A 107 0.54 13.08 11.31
CA GLY A 107 -0.27 14.03 10.56
C GLY A 107 0.14 14.11 9.10
N LEU A 108 -0.84 14.37 8.22
CA LEU A 108 -0.57 14.57 6.81
C LEU A 108 0.29 15.83 6.60
N ALA A 109 1.32 15.71 5.77
CA ALA A 109 2.13 16.82 5.30
C ALA A 109 1.67 17.21 3.89
N ARG A 110 1.16 18.44 3.73
CA ARG A 110 0.73 18.93 2.41
C ARG A 110 1.90 19.07 1.45
N ASP A 111 3.03 19.58 1.94
CA ASP A 111 4.25 19.83 1.14
C ASP A 111 4.78 18.52 0.52
N ALA A 112 4.55 17.38 1.17
CA ALA A 112 4.88 16.06 0.65
C ALA A 112 4.09 15.67 -0.63
N LEU A 113 3.02 16.39 -0.96
CA LEU A 113 2.19 16.16 -2.14
C LEU A 113 2.58 17.05 -3.32
N GLU A 114 3.43 18.08 -3.12
CA GLU A 114 3.77 19.05 -4.17
C GLU A 114 4.53 18.43 -5.36
N ALA A 115 5.36 17.42 -5.10
CA ALA A 115 6.11 16.69 -6.12
C ALA A 115 5.34 15.48 -6.70
N THR A 116 4.01 15.48 -6.56
CA THR A 116 3.11 14.41 -7.04
C THR A 116 2.06 15.02 -7.98
N PRO A 117 1.16 14.23 -8.60
CA PRO A 117 0.05 14.80 -9.38
C PRO A 117 -1.07 15.42 -8.52
N TRP A 118 -0.92 15.48 -7.19
CA TRP A 118 -1.93 16.07 -6.29
C TRP A 118 -2.29 17.52 -6.61
N PRO A 119 -1.35 18.43 -6.96
CA PRO A 119 -1.70 19.82 -7.26
C PRO A 119 -2.61 19.96 -8.49
N GLU A 120 -2.61 18.99 -9.41
CA GLU A 120 -3.54 18.95 -10.54
C GLU A 120 -4.94 18.50 -10.10
N PHE A 121 -5.01 17.58 -9.14
CA PHE A 121 -6.24 17.06 -8.55
C PHE A 121 -6.93 18.07 -7.61
N ASP A 122 -6.14 18.79 -6.80
CA ASP A 122 -6.62 19.74 -5.79
C ASP A 122 -5.91 21.11 -5.93
N PRO A 123 -6.16 21.85 -7.02
CA PRO A 123 -5.42 23.07 -7.35
C PRO A 123 -5.66 24.23 -6.38
N ASP A 124 -6.84 24.28 -5.74
CA ASP A 124 -7.20 25.33 -4.76
C ASP A 124 -6.99 24.89 -3.30
N GLY A 125 -6.60 23.64 -3.08
CA GLY A 125 -6.38 23.06 -1.76
C GLY A 125 -7.65 22.81 -0.96
N SER A 126 -8.84 22.90 -1.57
CA SER A 126 -10.11 22.69 -0.89
C SER A 126 -10.30 21.23 -0.47
N VAL A 127 -9.86 20.28 -1.29
CA VAL A 127 -9.97 18.85 -0.99
C VAL A 127 -9.07 18.51 0.19
N PHE A 128 -7.80 18.92 0.17
CA PHE A 128 -6.88 18.66 1.29
C PHE A 128 -7.39 19.20 2.62
N LYS A 129 -8.02 20.39 2.62
CA LYS A 129 -8.61 21.00 3.82
C LYS A 129 -9.82 20.23 4.36
N ALA A 130 -10.55 19.52 3.50
CA ALA A 130 -11.72 18.74 3.87
C ALA A 130 -11.39 17.30 4.29
N LEU A 131 -10.14 16.86 4.13
CA LEU A 131 -9.72 15.50 4.48
C LEU A 131 -9.93 15.20 5.96
N ALA A 132 -10.53 14.03 6.22
CA ALA A 132 -10.66 13.45 7.54
C ALA A 132 -10.26 11.97 7.52
N PRO A 133 -9.79 11.40 8.64
CA PRO A 133 -9.62 9.96 8.76
C PRO A 133 -10.94 9.23 8.48
N CYS A 134 -10.97 8.35 7.50
CA CYS A 134 -12.18 7.62 7.10
C CYS A 134 -12.09 6.12 7.37
N LEU A 135 -10.88 5.56 7.37
CA LEU A 135 -10.62 4.13 7.46
C LEU A 135 -9.25 3.87 8.09
N VAL A 136 -9.17 2.86 8.95
CA VAL A 136 -7.92 2.43 9.59
C VAL A 136 -7.70 0.96 9.30
N THR A 137 -6.48 0.57 8.94
CA THR A 137 -6.05 -0.83 8.96
C THR A 137 -4.93 -1.03 9.96
N ALA A 138 -4.96 -2.14 10.68
CA ALA A 138 -3.92 -2.53 11.62
C ALA A 138 -3.66 -4.03 11.47
N PHE A 139 -2.47 -4.37 11.00
CA PHE A 139 -2.10 -5.76 10.74
C PHE A 139 -0.61 -6.01 10.96
N GLU A 140 -0.28 -7.27 11.21
CA GLU A 140 1.09 -7.76 11.08
C GLU A 140 1.29 -8.21 9.63
N ARG A 141 2.30 -7.63 8.97
CA ARG A 141 2.75 -8.03 7.64
C ARG A 141 3.95 -8.96 7.78
N THR A 142 3.88 -10.11 7.14
CA THR A 142 5.05 -10.99 6.91
C THR A 142 5.43 -10.92 5.44
N SER A 143 6.66 -10.54 5.13
CA SER A 143 7.13 -10.33 3.75
C SER A 143 8.27 -11.28 3.38
N TRP A 144 8.24 -11.81 2.17
CA TRP A 144 9.27 -12.66 1.58
C TRP A 144 9.74 -12.08 0.23
N PRO A 145 11.03 -11.74 0.08
CA PRO A 145 11.57 -11.33 -1.21
C PRO A 145 11.86 -12.56 -2.08
N VAL A 146 11.10 -12.74 -3.15
CA VAL A 146 11.22 -13.86 -4.09
C VAL A 146 11.92 -13.41 -5.37
N LYS A 147 13.13 -13.93 -5.58
CA LYS A 147 13.87 -13.74 -6.85
C LYS A 147 13.47 -14.81 -7.85
N LYS A 148 12.89 -14.41 -8.98
CA LYS A 148 12.56 -15.31 -10.09
C LYS A 148 13.79 -15.56 -10.95
N ARG A 149 13.80 -16.70 -11.68
CA ARG A 149 14.91 -17.06 -12.58
C ARG A 149 15.15 -16.05 -13.70
N GLY A 150 14.12 -15.31 -14.11
CA GLY A 150 14.19 -14.23 -15.11
C GLY A 150 14.74 -12.88 -14.60
N GLY A 151 15.21 -12.81 -13.35
CA GLY A 151 15.77 -11.59 -12.75
C GLY A 151 14.75 -10.69 -12.07
N SER A 152 13.44 -10.92 -12.24
CA SER A 152 12.41 -10.18 -11.49
C SER A 152 12.49 -10.44 -9.99
N LEU A 153 12.24 -9.40 -9.21
CA LEU A 153 12.09 -9.45 -7.75
C LEU A 153 10.63 -9.17 -7.42
N VAL A 154 9.99 -10.12 -6.74
CA VAL A 154 8.62 -10.01 -6.26
C VAL A 154 8.63 -10.07 -4.74
N GLU A 155 8.01 -9.10 -4.08
CA GLU A 155 7.68 -9.24 -2.66
C GLU A 155 6.35 -9.98 -2.54
N VAL A 156 6.37 -11.08 -1.78
CA VAL A 156 5.15 -11.74 -1.34
C VAL A 156 4.89 -11.31 0.09
N SER A 157 3.74 -10.71 0.35
CA SER A 157 3.37 -10.18 1.67
C SER A 157 2.07 -10.82 2.16
N LEU A 158 2.06 -11.34 3.39
CA LEU A 158 0.87 -11.84 4.07
C LEU A 158 0.49 -10.86 5.18
N ASP A 159 -0.71 -10.30 5.09
CA ASP A 159 -1.27 -9.39 6.08
C ASP A 159 -2.32 -10.10 6.92
N ILE A 160 -2.17 -10.04 8.24
CA ILE A 160 -3.16 -10.56 9.19
C ILE A 160 -3.46 -9.49 10.23
N GLY A 161 -4.74 -9.11 10.32
CA GLY A 161 -5.17 -8.11 11.27
C GLY A 161 -6.62 -7.70 11.07
N GLN A 162 -6.88 -6.40 11.07
CA GLN A 162 -8.22 -5.85 10.96
C GLN A 162 -8.28 -4.52 10.20
N ILE A 163 -9.45 -4.24 9.68
CA ILE A 163 -9.86 -2.96 9.10
C ILE A 163 -11.00 -2.39 9.94
N VAL A 164 -10.96 -1.09 10.20
CA VAL A 164 -11.94 -0.36 11.00
C VAL A 164 -12.40 0.86 10.21
N ALA A 165 -13.71 1.00 10.00
CA ALA A 165 -14.31 2.15 9.34
C ALA A 165 -15.71 2.39 9.91
N GLY A 166 -16.08 3.66 10.16
CA GLY A 166 -17.42 4.00 10.68
C GLY A 166 -17.83 3.30 11.98
N GLY A 167 -16.86 2.95 12.84
CA GLY A 167 -17.10 2.19 14.09
C GLY A 167 -17.33 0.68 13.91
N GLN A 168 -17.27 0.18 12.67
CA GLN A 168 -17.32 -1.25 12.37
C GLN A 168 -15.91 -1.80 12.16
N SER A 169 -15.72 -3.09 12.44
CA SER A 169 -14.44 -3.79 12.22
C SER A 169 -14.67 -5.09 11.46
N ALA A 170 -13.73 -5.44 10.58
CA ALA A 170 -13.67 -6.71 9.87
C ALA A 170 -12.24 -7.28 9.89
N PRO A 171 -12.08 -8.61 9.89
CA PRO A 171 -10.76 -9.22 9.82
C PRO A 171 -10.12 -9.00 8.45
N VAL A 172 -8.81 -8.78 8.45
CA VAL A 172 -7.95 -8.74 7.25
C VAL A 172 -7.10 -10.01 7.25
N CYS A 173 -7.18 -10.75 6.15
CA CYS A 173 -6.25 -11.82 5.82
C CYS A 173 -6.01 -11.77 4.31
N GLU A 174 -4.88 -11.20 3.91
CA GLU A 174 -4.61 -10.88 2.50
C GLU A 174 -3.21 -11.33 2.11
N LEU A 175 -3.06 -11.78 0.87
CA LEU A 175 -1.77 -12.06 0.25
C LEU A 175 -1.56 -11.09 -0.91
N GLU A 176 -0.49 -10.31 -0.83
CA GLU A 176 -0.04 -9.40 -1.87
C GLU A 176 1.19 -9.98 -2.59
N LEU A 177 1.22 -9.82 -3.91
CA LEU A 177 2.40 -10.08 -4.73
C LEU A 177 2.74 -8.78 -5.47
N GLU A 178 3.78 -8.11 -5.03
CA GLU A 178 4.22 -6.82 -5.56
C GLU A 178 5.50 -7.00 -6.38
N LEU A 179 5.52 -6.46 -7.60
CA LEU A 179 6.71 -6.45 -8.44
C LEU A 179 7.62 -5.29 -8.04
N LEU A 180 8.68 -5.57 -7.29
CA LEU A 180 9.67 -4.56 -6.88
C LEU A 180 10.65 -4.21 -8.00
N ALA A 181 10.99 -5.17 -8.86
CA ALA A 181 11.87 -4.96 -10.00
C ALA A 181 11.69 -6.03 -11.08
N GLY A 182 11.98 -5.68 -12.33
CA GLY A 182 11.92 -6.59 -13.49
C GLY A 182 10.66 -6.42 -14.31
N HIS A 183 10.25 -7.48 -15.01
CA HIS A 183 9.11 -7.45 -15.92
C HIS A 183 7.94 -8.28 -15.37
N PRO A 184 6.67 -7.79 -15.44
CA PRO A 184 5.50 -8.51 -14.94
C PRO A 184 5.27 -9.89 -15.59
N ALA A 185 5.63 -10.02 -16.87
CA ALA A 185 5.44 -11.26 -17.65
C ALA A 185 6.55 -12.32 -17.48
N ALA A 186 7.57 -12.07 -16.65
CA ALA A 186 8.74 -12.93 -16.49
C ALA A 186 8.60 -14.01 -15.40
#